data_AF-A0A916IA63-F1
#
_entry.id   AF-A0A916IA63-F1
#
_cell.length_a   1.000
_cell.length_b   1.000
_cell.length_c   1.000
_cell.angle_alpha   90.00
_cell.angle_beta   90.00
_cell.angle_gamma   90.00
#
_symmetry.space_group_name_H-M   'P 1'
#
loop_
_entity.id
_entity.type
_entity.pdbx_description
1 polymer ?
#
loop_
_entity_poly.entity_id
_entity_poly.type
_entity_poly.pdbx_seq_one_letter_code
_entity_poly.pdbx_strand_id
1 'polypeptide(L)'
;MDIEALKQGLSAIAAILGMLKQAKDLLPDGKNKEEIADQVEKAERQMQTAEIQIAKILGHEICTNHWPSGIMLSADKKHWKCPMCGNEIKPQKPQSTKHPASGIEIL
;
A
#
# COMPACT_ATOMS: atom_id res chain seq x y z
N MET A 1 17.86 11.76 4.89
CA MET A 1 17.12 11.88 3.61
C MET A 1 15.87 12.65 3.90
N ASP A 2 15.61 13.70 3.13
CA ASP A 2 14.47 14.59 3.32
C ASP A 2 13.20 13.95 2.72
N ILE A 3 12.26 13.58 3.59
CA ILE A 3 11.02 12.87 3.20
C ILE A 3 10.11 13.79 2.37
N GLU A 4 10.14 15.10 2.63
CA GLU A 4 9.36 16.06 1.85
C GLU A 4 9.88 16.16 0.43
N ALA A 5 11.20 16.20 0.24
CA ALA A 5 11.82 16.12 -1.09
C ALA A 5 11.44 14.82 -1.84
N LEU A 6 11.38 13.68 -1.13
CA LEU A 6 10.97 12.40 -1.71
C LEU A 6 9.50 12.44 -2.17
N LYS A 7 8.60 12.97 -1.32
CA LYS A 7 7.17 13.12 -1.61
C LYS A 7 6.93 14.06 -2.79
N GLN A 8 7.65 15.18 -2.84
CA GLN A 8 7.58 16.13 -3.96
C GLN A 8 8.06 15.49 -5.26
N GLY A 9 9.16 14.73 -5.22
CA GLY A 9 9.66 13.98 -6.36
C GLY A 9 8.65 12.96 -6.90
N LEU A 10 8.05 12.14 -6.02
CA LEU A 10 7.00 11.19 -6.41
C LEU A 10 5.77 11.91 -7.00
N SER A 11 5.34 13.02 -6.39
CA SER A 11 4.19 13.78 -6.87
C SER A 11 4.43 14.38 -8.26
N ALA A 12 5.65 14.87 -8.52
CA ALA A 12 6.03 15.40 -9.82
C ALA A 12 6.01 14.31 -10.91
N ILE A 13 6.55 13.13 -10.62
CA ILE A 13 6.53 11.99 -11.56
C ILE A 13 5.08 11.55 -11.83
N ALA A 14 4.23 11.50 -10.80
CA ALA A 14 2.82 11.12 -10.96
C ALA A 14 2.06 12.12 -11.85
N ALA A 15 2.34 13.43 -11.69
CA ALA A 15 1.77 14.46 -12.55
C ALA A 15 2.21 14.30 -14.01
N ILE A 16 3.50 14.01 -14.25
CA ILE A 16 4.02 13.74 -15.59
C ILE A 16 3.35 12.53 -16.22
N LEU A 17 3.24 11.41 -15.49
CA LEU A 17 2.54 10.22 -15.99
C LEU A 17 1.06 10.50 -16.29
N GLY A 18 0.40 11.32 -15.47
CA GLY A 18 -0.97 11.78 -15.73
C GLY A 18 -1.08 12.57 -17.03
N MET A 19 -0.13 13.46 -17.31
CA MET A 19 -0.07 14.20 -18.58
C MET A 19 0.18 13.26 -19.77
N LEU A 20 1.08 12.30 -19.63
CA LEU A 20 1.33 11.28 -20.66
C LEU A 20 0.08 10.43 -20.93
N LYS A 21 -0.69 10.09 -19.89
CA LYS A 21 -1.98 9.40 -20.03
C LYS A 21 -3.00 10.23 -20.80
N GLN A 22 -3.07 11.53 -20.56
CA GLN A 22 -3.98 12.40 -21.31
C GLN A 22 -3.50 12.57 -22.76
N ALA A 23 -2.19 12.67 -22.97
CA ALA A 23 -1.60 12.77 -24.30
C ALA A 23 -1.82 11.50 -25.14
N LYS A 24 -1.73 10.29 -24.56
CA LYS A 24 -2.00 9.05 -25.32
C LYS A 24 -3.45 8.97 -25.83
N ASP A 25 -4.41 9.58 -25.14
CA ASP A 25 -5.81 9.61 -25.59
C ASP A 25 -5.99 10.55 -26.81
N LEU A 26 -5.05 11.47 -27.02
CA LEU A 26 -5.01 12.36 -28.19
C LEU A 26 -4.11 11.83 -29.32
N LEU A 27 -3.32 10.77 -29.09
CA LEU A 27 -2.46 10.18 -30.11
C LEU A 27 -3.29 9.26 -31.04
N PRO A 28 -3.05 9.30 -32.36
CA PRO A 28 -3.67 8.37 -33.29
C PRO A 28 -3.28 6.93 -32.95
N ASP A 29 -4.23 6.00 -33.11
CA ASP A 29 -4.01 4.58 -32.83
C ASP A 29 -2.87 4.01 -33.70
N GLY A 30 -1.89 3.38 -33.06
CA GLY A 30 -0.72 2.81 -33.70
C GLY A 30 0.25 2.18 -32.68
N LYS A 31 1.28 1.47 -33.14
CA LYS A 31 2.24 0.74 -32.28
C LYS A 31 2.85 1.60 -31.17
N ASN A 32 3.07 2.89 -31.44
CA ASN A 32 3.63 3.83 -30.47
C ASN A 32 2.67 4.09 -29.29
N LYS A 33 1.36 4.10 -29.52
CA LYS A 33 0.36 4.31 -28.45
C LYS A 33 0.32 3.13 -27.50
N GLU A 34 0.42 1.92 -28.03
CA GLU A 34 0.44 0.68 -27.24
C GLU A 34 1.71 0.57 -26.39
N GLU A 35 2.88 0.90 -26.97
CA GLU A 35 4.16 0.92 -26.24
C GLU A 35 4.17 1.99 -25.12
N ILE A 36 3.67 3.20 -25.41
CA ILE A 36 3.54 4.26 -24.39
C ILE A 36 2.57 3.83 -23.28
N ALA A 37 1.44 3.19 -23.63
CA ALA A 37 0.48 2.70 -22.65
C ALA A 37 1.08 1.65 -21.71
N ASP A 38 1.81 0.67 -22.26
CA ASP A 38 2.49 -0.36 -21.47
C ASP A 38 3.57 0.24 -20.55
N GLN A 39 4.37 1.19 -21.04
CA GLN A 39 5.38 1.86 -20.21
C GLN A 39 4.75 2.69 -19.09
N VAL A 40 3.66 3.40 -19.38
CA VAL A 40 2.92 4.16 -18.37
C VAL A 40 2.31 3.23 -17.32
N GLU A 41 1.72 2.11 -17.71
CA GLU A 41 1.17 1.14 -16.77
C GLU A 41 2.25 0.52 -15.88
N LYS A 42 3.41 0.17 -16.46
CA LYS A 42 4.57 -0.32 -15.70
C LYS A 42 5.07 0.71 -14.71
N ALA A 43 5.18 1.97 -15.12
CA ALA A 43 5.59 3.06 -14.25
C ALA A 43 4.62 3.24 -13.08
N GLU A 44 3.30 3.20 -13.31
CA GLU A 44 2.31 3.30 -12.23
C GLU A 44 2.40 2.16 -11.23
N ARG A 45 2.56 0.91 -11.70
CA ARG A 45 2.73 -0.25 -10.82
C ARG A 45 4.00 -0.11 -9.95
N GLN A 46 5.08 0.41 -10.52
CA GLN A 46 6.31 0.68 -9.78
C GLN A 46 6.11 1.78 -8.74
N MET A 47 5.40 2.86 -9.09
CA MET A 47 5.09 3.94 -8.15
C MET A 47 4.26 3.45 -6.98
N GLN A 48 3.19 2.69 -7.24
CA GLN A 48 2.38 2.09 -6.17
C GLN A 48 3.20 1.20 -5.25
N THR A 49 4.12 0.41 -5.81
CA THR A 49 5.03 -0.41 -5.02
C THR A 49 5.96 0.45 -4.15
N ALA A 50 6.49 1.54 -4.69
CA ALA A 50 7.34 2.47 -3.96
C ALA A 50 6.59 3.18 -2.83
N GLU A 51 5.36 3.64 -3.07
CA GLU A 51 4.49 4.24 -2.05
C GLU A 51 4.24 3.26 -0.89
N ILE A 52 3.96 1.99 -1.20
CA ILE A 52 3.76 0.95 -0.19
C ILE A 52 5.02 0.68 0.62
N GLN A 53 6.20 0.68 -0.01
CA GLN A 53 7.47 0.53 0.73
C GLN A 53 7.73 1.71 1.66
N ILE A 54 7.50 2.94 1.19
CA ILE A 54 7.61 4.15 2.01
C ILE A 54 6.65 4.07 3.20
N ALA A 55 5.39 3.70 2.96
CA ALA A 55 4.38 3.56 4.00
C ALA A 55 4.77 2.52 5.07
N LYS A 56 5.33 1.38 4.67
CA LYS A 56 5.86 0.38 5.61
C LYS A 56 6.98 0.94 6.49
N ILE A 57 7.91 1.69 5.90
CA ILE A 57 9.02 2.34 6.63
C ILE A 57 8.46 3.37 7.64
N LEU A 58 7.36 4.05 7.29
CA LEU A 58 6.66 4.98 8.17
C LEU A 58 5.78 4.28 9.23
N GLY A 59 5.73 2.95 9.26
CA GLY A 59 4.97 2.17 10.24
C GLY A 59 3.48 2.08 9.95
N HIS A 60 3.06 2.31 8.70
CA HIS A 60 1.68 2.08 8.28
C HIS A 60 1.44 0.59 8.00
N GLU A 61 0.24 0.13 8.36
CA GLU A 61 -0.23 -1.19 7.94
C GLU A 61 -0.63 -1.20 6.47
N ILE A 62 -0.37 -2.33 5.81
CA ILE A 62 -0.62 -2.52 4.38
C ILE A 62 -1.68 -3.60 4.17
N CYS A 63 -2.69 -3.29 3.36
CA CYS A 63 -3.70 -4.25 2.96
C CYS A 63 -3.17 -5.16 1.85
N THR A 64 -3.20 -6.47 2.08
CA THR A 64 -2.75 -7.51 1.14
C THR A 64 -3.88 -8.24 0.42
N ASN A 65 -5.15 -7.89 0.68
CA ASN A 65 -6.32 -8.56 0.09
C ASN A 65 -6.54 -8.27 -1.40
N HIS A 66 -5.86 -7.27 -1.95
CA HIS A 66 -5.96 -6.90 -3.35
C HIS A 66 -4.59 -6.52 -3.91
N TRP A 67 -4.47 -6.64 -5.23
CA TRP A 67 -3.33 -6.17 -5.99
C TRP A 67 -3.75 -4.99 -6.88
N PRO A 68 -3.01 -3.86 -6.86
CA PRO A 68 -1.88 -3.52 -6.00
C PRO A 68 -2.30 -3.41 -4.53
N SER A 69 -1.38 -3.73 -3.60
CA SER A 69 -1.62 -3.54 -2.16
C SER A 69 -1.82 -2.05 -1.83
N GLY A 70 -2.64 -1.76 -0.82
CA GLY A 70 -3.01 -0.39 -0.43
C GLY A 70 -2.61 -0.04 1.00
N ILE A 71 -2.30 1.23 1.26
CA ILE A 71 -2.02 1.75 2.61
C ILE A 71 -3.34 1.76 3.40
N MET A 72 -3.34 1.21 4.61
CA MET A 72 -4.50 1.25 5.50
C MET A 72 -4.57 2.60 6.23
N LEU A 73 -5.79 3.06 6.49
CA LEU A 73 -6.07 4.27 7.26
C LEU A 73 -6.35 3.89 8.71
N SER A 74 -5.93 4.74 9.64
CA SER A 74 -6.09 4.50 11.07
C SER A 74 -6.62 5.74 11.77
N ALA A 75 -7.62 5.56 12.63
CA ALA A 75 -8.09 6.61 13.55
C ALA A 75 -7.23 6.65 14.83
N ASP A 76 -6.62 5.52 15.18
CA ASP A 76 -5.69 5.36 16.29
C ASP A 76 -4.67 4.25 15.98
N LYS A 77 -3.53 4.24 16.68
CA LYS A 77 -2.39 3.33 16.42
C LYS A 77 -2.72 1.83 16.43
N LYS A 78 -3.92 1.42 16.86
CA LYS A 78 -4.33 0.03 17.04
C LYS A 78 -5.37 -0.43 16.04
N HIS A 79 -6.12 0.48 15.43
CA HIS A 79 -7.18 0.15 14.48
C HIS A 79 -6.84 0.66 13.09
N TRP A 80 -6.61 -0.27 12.16
CA TRP A 80 -6.32 0.01 10.77
C TRP A 80 -7.43 -0.53 9.89
N LYS A 81 -7.86 0.25 8.89
CA LYS A 81 -8.91 -0.10 7.94
C LYS A 81 -8.47 0.19 6.51
N CYS A 82 -8.67 -0.78 5.63
CA CYS A 82 -8.45 -0.59 4.20
C CYS A 82 -9.60 0.23 3.60
N PRO A 83 -9.32 1.36 2.92
CA PRO A 83 -10.36 2.16 2.28
C PRO A 83 -10.96 1.49 1.03
N MET A 84 -10.27 0.53 0.43
CA MET A 84 -10.70 -0.12 -0.81
C MET A 84 -11.60 -1.33 -0.55
N CYS A 85 -11.18 -2.27 0.31
CA CYS A 85 -11.90 -3.52 0.55
C CYS A 85 -12.57 -3.61 1.93
N GLY A 86 -12.32 -2.62 2.80
CA GLY A 86 -12.87 -2.60 4.15
C GLY A 86 -12.22 -3.58 5.13
N ASN A 87 -11.16 -4.30 4.75
CA ASN A 87 -10.42 -5.17 5.67
C ASN A 87 -9.90 -4.38 6.88
N GLU A 88 -9.93 -4.98 8.07
CA GLU A 88 -9.56 -4.33 9.32
C GLU A 88 -8.51 -5.13 10.09
N ILE A 89 -7.51 -4.46 10.63
CA ILE A 89 -6.59 -5.03 11.62
C ILE A 89 -6.97 -4.44 12.97
N LYS A 90 -7.38 -5.31 13.90
CA LYS A 90 -7.76 -4.97 15.28
C LYS A 90 -6.64 -5.41 16.24
N PRO A 91 -6.42 -4.70 17.35
CA PRO A 91 -5.47 -5.15 18.34
C PRO A 91 -5.99 -6.49 18.90
N GLN A 92 -5.16 -7.53 18.85
CA GLN A 92 -5.48 -8.77 19.54
C GLN A 92 -5.59 -8.44 21.04
N LYS A 93 -6.75 -8.70 21.64
CA LYS A 93 -6.85 -8.69 23.11
C LYS A 93 -5.83 -9.72 23.63
N PRO A 94 -5.06 -9.42 24.69
CA PRO A 94 -4.16 -10.39 25.27
C PRO A 94 -4.96 -11.65 25.57
N GLN A 95 -4.61 -12.76 24.91
CA GLN A 95 -5.28 -14.03 25.11
C GLN A 95 -4.96 -14.44 26.54
N SER A 96 -5.97 -14.43 27.42
CA SER A 96 -5.84 -14.92 28.79
C SER A 96 -5.48 -16.40 28.72
N THR A 97 -4.20 -16.72 28.87
CA THR A 97 -3.74 -18.08 29.02
C THR A 97 -4.31 -18.60 30.33
N LYS A 98 -5.39 -19.38 30.24
CA LYS A 98 -5.82 -20.24 31.34
C LYS A 98 -4.68 -21.24 31.57
N HIS A 99 -3.83 -20.99 32.55
CA HIS A 99 -2.91 -21.99 33.08
C HIS A 99 -3.76 -23.16 33.62
N PRO A 100 -3.63 -24.40 33.12
CA PRO A 100 -4.14 -25.54 33.86
C PRO A 100 -3.28 -25.68 35.12
N ALA A 101 -3.93 -25.60 36.28
CA ALA A 101 -3.33 -25.98 37.55
C ALA A 101 -3.10 -27.50 37.52
N SER A 102 -1.91 -27.94 37.10
CA SER A 102 -1.50 -29.32 37.24
C SER A 102 -1.17 -29.56 38.72
N GLY A 103 -2.07 -30.29 39.38
CA GLY A 103 -1.91 -30.77 40.74
C GLY A 103 -0.67 -31.64 40.88
N ILE A 104 0.00 -31.46 42.01
CA ILE A 104 1.06 -32.31 42.52
C ILE A 104 0.41 -33.58 43.07
N GLU A 105 0.70 -34.75 42.50
CA GLU A 105 0.53 -36.03 43.19
C GLU A 105 1.94 -36.60 43.45
N ILE A 106 2.32 -36.54 44.72
CA ILE A 106 3.50 -37.21 45.29
C ILE A 106 3.05 -38.62 45.65
N LEU A 107 3.71 -39.63 45.09
CA LEU A 107 3.74 -41.01 45.59
C LEU A 107 5.19 -41.52 45.53
#